data_AF-A0AAP7SJ77-F1
#
_entry.id   AF-A0AAP7SJ77-F1
#
_cell.length_a   1.000
_cell.length_b   1.000
_cell.length_c   1.000
_cell.angle_alpha   90.00
_cell.angle_beta   90.00
_cell.angle_gamma   90.00
#
_symmetry.space_group_name_H-M   'P 1'
#
loop_
_entity.id
_entity.type
_entity.pdbx_description
1 polymer ?
#
loop_
_entity_poly.entity_id
_entity_poly.type
_entity_poly.pdbx_seq_one_letter_code
_entity_poly.pdbx_strand_id
1 'polypeptide(L)'
;MGHRHAMATAKVMRTAAFTGCDSPHGDVSVRTRPRPAASARQSDHGLFEQPRRRRYIGQLKTSTSTVAGRSPWMNDRVTVLRRYLADLHGLHLPPELARVQVAGHIELLVSVLRLNRQTARQFVTDDVLREMAVDIATAVASE
;
A
#
# COMPACT_ATOMS: atom_id res chain seq x y z
N MET A 1 31.19 30.79 -40.65
CA MET A 1 31.00 29.35 -40.38
C MET A 1 29.84 29.20 -39.42
N GLY A 2 28.67 28.81 -39.93
CA GLY A 2 27.45 28.69 -39.12
C GLY A 2 26.92 27.26 -39.22
N HIS A 3 27.17 26.47 -38.18
CA HIS A 3 26.67 25.10 -38.09
C HIS A 3 25.20 25.14 -37.63
N ARG A 4 24.28 24.70 -38.50
CA ARG A 4 22.87 24.52 -38.15
C ARG A 4 22.65 23.05 -37.80
N HIS A 5 22.37 22.80 -36.53
CA HIS A 5 22.08 21.48 -36.00
C HIS A 5 20.73 20.96 -36.52
N ALA A 6 20.73 19.68 -36.89
CA ALA A 6 19.56 18.91 -37.28
C ALA A 6 18.57 18.76 -36.11
N MET A 7 17.28 18.98 -36.38
CA MET A 7 16.20 18.63 -35.45
C MET A 7 15.49 17.39 -35.96
N ALA A 8 15.63 16.27 -35.24
CA ALA A 8 14.88 15.04 -35.48
C ALA A 8 13.51 15.12 -34.78
N THR A 9 12.43 15.01 -35.55
CA THR A 9 11.06 14.97 -35.03
C THR A 9 10.60 13.52 -34.90
N ALA A 10 10.62 12.99 -33.68
CA ALA A 10 10.06 11.67 -33.38
C ALA A 10 8.52 11.76 -33.28
N LYS A 11 7.82 11.13 -34.22
CA LYS A 11 6.36 11.04 -34.23
C LYS A 11 5.92 9.88 -33.32
N VAL A 12 5.23 10.23 -32.24
CA VAL A 12 4.62 9.32 -31.27
C VAL A 12 3.54 8.48 -31.97
N MET A 13 3.70 7.15 -31.98
CA MET A 13 2.63 6.22 -32.32
C MET A 13 1.64 6.12 -31.15
N ARG A 14 0.35 6.30 -31.43
CA ARG A 14 -0.73 6.09 -30.46
C ARG A 14 -1.77 5.15 -31.07
N THR A 15 -2.35 4.34 -30.19
CA THR A 15 -3.64 3.62 -30.26
C THR A 15 -3.76 2.37 -31.14
N ALA A 16 -4.06 1.24 -30.48
CA ALA A 16 -5.37 0.60 -30.60
C ALA A 16 -5.69 -0.21 -29.33
N ALA A 17 -6.98 -0.22 -28.99
CA ALA A 17 -7.54 -0.78 -27.77
C ALA A 17 -7.67 -2.30 -27.81
N PHE A 18 -7.43 -2.94 -26.66
CA PHE A 18 -7.72 -4.34 -26.40
C PHE A 18 -9.25 -4.54 -26.39
N THR A 19 -9.81 -4.99 -27.51
CA THR A 19 -11.19 -5.47 -27.57
C THR A 19 -11.25 -6.83 -26.87
N GLY A 20 -11.98 -6.89 -25.75
CA GLY A 20 -12.32 -8.14 -25.09
C GLY A 20 -13.13 -9.04 -26.02
N CYS A 21 -12.80 -10.32 -26.02
CA CYS A 21 -13.62 -11.36 -26.64
C CYS A 21 -14.39 -12.08 -25.53
N ASP A 22 -15.70 -11.88 -25.54
CA ASP A 22 -16.69 -12.68 -24.82
C ASP A 22 -16.57 -14.17 -25.23
N SER A 23 -16.52 -15.05 -24.23
CA SER A 23 -16.63 -16.50 -24.43
C SER A 23 -18.05 -16.95 -24.05
N PRO A 24 -18.83 -17.56 -24.96
CA PRO A 24 -20.11 -18.17 -24.59
C PRO A 24 -19.97 -19.70 -24.44
N HIS A 25 -20.89 -20.29 -23.68
CA HIS A 25 -21.19 -21.72 -23.49
C HIS A 25 -20.65 -22.36 -22.19
N GLY A 26 -21.29 -21.99 -21.08
CA GLY A 26 -21.43 -22.87 -19.93
C GLY A 26 -22.61 -23.82 -20.17
N ASP A 27 -22.30 -25.11 -20.24
CA ASP A 27 -23.25 -26.18 -20.48
C ASP A 27 -24.05 -26.55 -19.22
N VAL A 28 -25.21 -27.11 -19.50
CA VAL A 28 -26.40 -27.26 -18.65
C VAL A 28 -26.20 -28.20 -17.45
N SER A 29 -26.66 -27.79 -16.27
CA SER A 29 -27.04 -28.72 -15.20
C SER A 29 -28.48 -28.44 -14.75
N VAL A 30 -29.39 -29.28 -15.22
CA VAL A 30 -30.79 -29.35 -14.77
C VAL A 30 -30.81 -29.93 -13.36
N ARG A 31 -31.20 -29.11 -12.38
CA ARG A 31 -31.80 -29.61 -11.13
C ARG A 31 -33.23 -29.13 -11.03
N THR A 32 -34.13 -30.08 -11.25
CA THR A 32 -35.56 -30.02 -10.94
C THR A 32 -35.76 -29.71 -9.46
N ARG A 33 -36.44 -28.61 -9.16
CA ARG A 33 -36.96 -28.30 -7.81
C ARG A 33 -38.48 -28.18 -7.92
N PRO A 34 -39.27 -28.93 -7.14
CA PRO A 34 -40.72 -28.82 -7.21
C PRO A 34 -41.19 -27.52 -6.57
N ARG A 35 -42.08 -26.85 -7.31
CA ARG A 35 -42.89 -25.69 -6.95
C ARG A 35 -43.92 -26.05 -5.88
N PRO A 36 -44.23 -25.12 -4.97
CA PRO A 36 -45.62 -24.93 -4.52
C PRO A 36 -46.16 -23.58 -5.00
N ALA A 37 -47.33 -23.62 -5.66
CA ALA A 37 -48.29 -22.53 -5.66
C ALA A 37 -48.98 -22.51 -4.28
N ALA A 38 -49.64 -21.48 -3.76
CA ALA A 38 -50.20 -20.28 -4.34
C ALA A 38 -50.32 -19.17 -3.25
N SER A 39 -50.54 -17.97 -3.73
CA SER A 39 -50.72 -16.69 -3.05
C SER A 39 -51.95 -16.62 -2.13
N ALA A 40 -51.86 -15.91 -1.02
CA ALA A 40 -52.98 -15.14 -0.47
C ALA A 40 -52.45 -13.89 0.26
N ARG A 41 -53.05 -12.77 -0.10
CA ARG A 41 -52.66 -11.38 0.14
C ARG A 41 -53.03 -10.94 1.55
N GLN A 42 -52.27 -9.99 2.12
CA GLN A 42 -52.80 -8.84 2.86
C GLN A 42 -51.66 -7.88 3.20
N SER A 43 -51.58 -6.79 2.44
CA SER A 43 -50.79 -5.62 2.76
C SER A 43 -51.74 -4.63 3.40
N ASP A 44 -51.67 -4.49 4.72
CA ASP A 44 -52.33 -3.40 5.44
C ASP A 44 -51.28 -2.38 5.91
N HIS A 45 -51.59 -1.12 5.65
CA HIS A 45 -50.70 0.02 5.79
C HIS A 45 -50.50 0.39 7.27
N GLY A 46 -49.25 0.40 7.72
CA GLY A 46 -48.82 1.03 8.97
C GLY A 46 -47.92 2.24 8.68
N LEU A 47 -48.49 3.43 8.84
CA LEU A 47 -47.77 4.70 8.97
C LEU A 47 -46.75 4.59 10.11
N PHE A 48 -45.45 4.63 9.82
CA PHE A 48 -44.45 4.99 10.82
C PHE A 48 -43.36 5.85 10.17
N GLU A 49 -43.65 7.14 10.17
CA GLU A 49 -42.71 8.22 10.03
C GLU A 49 -41.69 8.14 11.17
N GLN A 50 -40.44 7.73 10.88
CA GLN A 50 -39.31 8.05 11.75
C GLN A 50 -38.06 8.32 10.88
N PRO A 51 -37.62 9.59 10.78
CA PRO A 51 -36.33 9.91 10.19
C PRO A 51 -35.24 9.43 11.16
N ARG A 52 -34.54 8.35 10.80
CA ARG A 52 -33.30 7.96 11.50
C ARG A 52 -32.22 9.01 11.22
N ARG A 53 -32.27 10.12 11.97
CA ARG A 53 -31.13 10.99 12.26
C ARG A 53 -30.06 10.15 12.97
N ARG A 54 -29.26 9.41 12.21
CA ARG A 54 -28.05 8.81 12.75
C ARG A 54 -26.94 9.87 12.71
N ARG A 55 -26.91 10.65 13.80
CA ARG A 55 -25.78 11.50 14.17
C ARG A 55 -24.50 10.66 14.18
N TYR A 56 -23.62 10.88 13.20
CA TYR A 56 -22.19 10.58 13.36
C TYR A 56 -21.49 11.91 13.64
N ILE A 57 -21.63 12.38 14.86
CA ILE A 57 -20.79 13.44 15.45
C ILE A 57 -20.26 12.83 16.75
N GLY A 58 -18.94 12.66 16.85
CA GLY A 58 -18.23 11.94 17.91
C GLY A 58 -17.79 10.57 17.40
N GLN A 59 -16.53 10.30 17.08
CA GLN A 59 -15.30 10.67 17.75
C GLN A 59 -14.19 10.80 16.70
N LEU A 60 -13.73 12.02 16.43
CA LEU A 60 -12.30 12.20 16.19
C LEU A 60 -11.63 12.09 17.55
N LYS A 61 -11.45 10.86 18.04
CA LYS A 61 -10.40 10.61 19.04
C LYS A 61 -9.11 10.76 18.26
N THR A 62 -8.54 11.96 18.37
CA THR A 62 -7.10 12.17 18.31
C THR A 62 -6.46 11.23 19.34
N SER A 63 -6.23 9.99 18.93
CA SER A 63 -5.39 9.03 19.63
C SER A 63 -3.93 9.42 19.44
N THR A 64 -3.57 10.58 19.97
CA THR A 64 -2.19 10.94 20.27
C THR A 64 -1.80 10.06 21.47
N SER A 65 -0.67 9.34 21.38
CA SER A 65 -0.08 8.52 22.46
C SER A 65 -0.34 6.99 22.47
N THR A 66 -0.15 6.31 21.34
CA THR A 66 0.41 4.94 21.27
C THR A 66 1.10 4.66 19.91
N VAL A 67 1.77 5.66 19.31
CA VAL A 67 2.41 5.59 17.97
C VAL A 67 3.72 4.76 17.99
N ALA A 68 3.69 3.65 18.72
CA ALA A 68 4.66 2.58 18.72
C ALA A 68 4.04 1.24 18.23
N GLY A 69 2.76 1.20 17.85
CA GLY A 69 2.01 -0.07 17.79
C GLY A 69 1.49 -0.52 16.43
N ARG A 70 2.35 -0.99 15.50
CA ARG A 70 1.86 -1.92 14.45
C ARG A 70 2.75 -3.13 14.17
N SER A 71 4.05 -3.09 14.51
CA SER A 71 4.94 -4.25 14.39
C SER A 71 6.11 -4.13 15.36
N PRO A 72 6.19 -4.96 16.42
CA PRO A 72 7.32 -4.97 17.35
C PRO A 72 8.66 -5.08 16.61
N TRP A 73 8.74 -6.01 15.64
CA TRP A 73 9.92 -6.19 14.80
C TRP A 73 10.34 -4.90 14.06
N MET A 74 9.38 -4.09 13.58
CA MET A 74 9.71 -2.83 12.89
C MET A 74 10.30 -1.80 13.86
N ASN A 75 9.78 -1.74 15.08
CA ASN A 75 10.30 -0.80 16.08
C ASN A 75 11.73 -1.16 16.48
N ASP A 76 12.04 -2.45 16.60
CA ASP A 76 13.38 -2.91 16.94
C ASP A 76 14.37 -2.49 15.85
N ARG A 77 14.04 -2.76 14.58
CA ARG A 77 14.88 -2.39 13.43
C ARG A 77 15.06 -0.87 13.30
N VAL A 78 14.00 -0.11 13.55
CA VAL A 78 14.05 1.37 13.57
C VAL A 78 14.95 1.88 14.69
N THR A 79 14.90 1.25 15.87
CA THR A 79 15.75 1.63 17.00
C THR A 79 17.21 1.37 16.69
N VAL A 80 17.52 0.22 16.08
CA VAL A 80 18.88 -0.13 15.64
C VAL A 80 19.38 0.84 14.57
N LEU A 81 18.60 1.13 13.53
CA LEU A 81 18.97 2.08 12.48
C LEU A 81 19.26 3.47 13.05
N ARG A 82 18.38 3.98 13.92
CA ARG A 82 18.56 5.29 14.56
C ARG A 82 19.80 5.33 15.45
N ARG A 83 20.13 4.22 16.10
CA ARG A 83 21.36 4.11 16.88
C ARG A 83 22.59 4.20 15.98
N TYR A 84 22.64 3.49 14.85
CA TYR A 84 23.78 3.61 13.93
C TYR A 84 23.93 5.02 13.36
N LEU A 85 22.82 5.67 12.99
CA LEU A 85 22.84 7.06 12.53
C LEU A 85 23.38 8.02 13.60
N ALA A 86 22.96 7.87 14.85
CA ALA A 86 23.42 8.72 15.94
C ALA A 86 24.89 8.41 16.32
N ASP A 87 25.22 7.15 16.53
CA ASP A 87 26.52 6.72 17.06
C ASP A 87 27.65 6.89 16.03
N LEU A 88 27.39 6.63 14.74
CA LEU A 88 28.42 6.63 13.69
C LEU A 88 28.48 7.95 12.92
N HIS A 89 27.35 8.64 12.77
CA HIS A 89 27.23 9.81 11.90
C HIS A 89 26.72 11.07 12.61
N GLY A 90 26.39 10.99 13.91
CA GLY A 90 25.83 12.13 14.65
C GLY A 90 24.45 12.57 14.15
N LEU A 91 23.76 11.73 13.39
CA LEU A 91 22.49 12.06 12.74
C LEU A 91 21.30 11.60 13.60
N HIS A 92 20.41 12.54 13.93
CA HIS A 92 19.18 12.24 14.66
C HIS A 92 17.96 12.25 13.74
N LEU A 93 17.55 11.05 13.33
CA LEU A 93 16.37 10.88 12.48
C LEU A 93 15.08 10.67 13.32
N PRO A 94 13.97 11.37 13.00
CA PRO A 94 12.65 11.07 13.56
C PRO A 94 12.26 9.59 13.33
N PRO A 95 11.63 8.92 14.32
CA PRO A 95 11.31 7.51 14.20
C PRO A 95 10.35 7.18 13.05
N GLU A 96 9.50 8.13 12.65
CA GLU A 96 8.59 7.99 11.51
C GLU A 96 9.36 7.92 10.19
N LEU A 97 10.40 8.75 10.02
CA LEU A 97 11.25 8.72 8.83
C LEU A 97 12.13 7.47 8.80
N ALA A 98 12.68 7.06 9.94
CA ALA A 98 13.41 5.80 10.04
C ALA A 98 12.53 4.59 9.66
N ARG A 99 11.24 4.59 10.04
CA ARG A 99 10.27 3.56 9.60
C ARG A 99 10.08 3.56 8.09
N VAL A 100 10.02 4.74 7.45
CA VAL A 100 9.91 4.84 5.99
C VAL A 100 11.13 4.24 5.31
N GLN A 101 12.34 4.49 5.83
CA GLN A 101 13.56 3.91 5.28
C GLN A 101 13.56 2.38 5.35
N VAL A 102 13.28 1.82 6.53
CA VAL A 102 13.23 0.35 6.71
C VAL A 102 12.10 -0.27 5.88
N ALA A 103 10.91 0.35 5.83
CA ALA A 103 9.81 -0.14 5.02
C ALA A 103 10.14 -0.08 3.53
N GLY A 104 10.72 1.02 3.06
CA GLY A 104 11.15 1.19 1.67
C GLY A 104 12.18 0.14 1.25
N HIS A 105 13.15 -0.16 2.12
CA HIS A 105 14.11 -1.22 1.86
C HIS A 105 13.44 -2.60 1.75
N ILE A 106 12.45 -2.91 2.60
CA ILE A 106 11.69 -4.16 2.49
C ILE A 106 10.92 -4.23 1.16
N GLU A 107 10.27 -3.14 0.72
CA GLU A 107 9.57 -3.11 -0.57
C GLU A 107 10.56 -3.27 -1.74
N LEU A 108 11.76 -2.68 -1.63
CA LEU A 108 12.82 -2.88 -2.60
C LEU A 108 13.22 -4.35 -2.69
N LEU A 109 13.45 -5.02 -1.57
CA LEU A 109 13.79 -6.46 -1.53
C LEU A 109 12.66 -7.32 -2.11
N VAL A 110 11.41 -7.04 -1.76
CA VAL A 110 10.23 -7.71 -2.33
C VAL A 110 10.20 -7.55 -3.86
N SER A 111 10.47 -6.34 -4.35
CA SER A 111 10.48 -6.05 -5.79
C SER A 111 11.69 -6.66 -6.51
N VAL A 112 12.90 -6.49 -6.00
CA VAL A 112 14.11 -6.93 -6.73
C VAL A 112 14.27 -8.44 -6.65
N LEU A 113 14.03 -9.04 -5.48
CA LEU A 113 14.26 -10.46 -5.24
C LEU A 113 12.99 -11.32 -5.41
N ARG A 114 11.85 -10.70 -5.73
CA ARG A 114 10.55 -11.38 -5.90
C ARG A 114 10.14 -12.21 -4.67
N LEU A 115 10.48 -11.71 -3.48
CA LEU A 115 10.18 -12.36 -2.21
C LEU A 115 8.83 -11.93 -1.66
N ASN A 116 8.22 -12.76 -0.83
CA ASN A 116 7.13 -12.29 0.03
C ASN A 116 7.70 -11.38 1.15
N ARG A 117 6.83 -10.56 1.74
CA ARG A 117 7.23 -9.58 2.78
C ARG A 117 7.86 -10.22 4.02
N GLN A 118 7.43 -11.42 4.40
CA GLN A 118 7.95 -12.09 5.59
C GLN A 118 9.37 -12.62 5.37
N THR A 119 9.66 -13.16 4.18
CA THR A 119 11.00 -13.58 3.78
C THR A 119 11.91 -12.36 3.61
N ALA A 120 11.43 -11.27 3.01
CA ALA A 120 12.21 -10.04 2.88
C ALA A 120 12.68 -9.47 4.23
N ARG A 121 11.87 -9.58 5.30
CA ARG A 121 12.26 -9.17 6.66
C ARG A 121 13.50 -9.89 7.18
N GLN A 122 13.76 -11.12 6.76
CA GLN A 122 14.93 -11.89 7.22
C GLN A 122 16.25 -11.30 6.69
N PHE A 123 16.19 -10.55 5.60
CA PHE A 123 17.35 -9.88 5.01
C PHE A 123 17.64 -8.50 5.61
N VAL A 124 16.77 -7.97 6.47
CA VAL A 124 17.02 -6.71 7.19
C VAL A 124 17.83 -7.01 8.45
N THR A 125 19.09 -7.40 8.23
CA THR A 125 20.06 -7.69 9.29
C THR A 125 20.68 -6.41 9.86
N ASP A 126 21.40 -6.53 10.96
CA ASP A 126 22.08 -5.39 11.59
C ASP A 126 23.16 -4.79 10.67
N ASP A 127 23.84 -5.62 9.87
CA ASP A 127 24.80 -5.16 8.86
C ASP A 127 24.13 -4.36 7.76
N VAL A 128 22.98 -4.83 7.25
CA VAL A 128 22.19 -4.08 6.26
C VAL A 128 21.72 -2.74 6.85
N LEU A 129 21.31 -2.71 8.11
CA LEU A 129 20.92 -1.46 8.78
C LEU A 129 22.11 -0.50 8.97
N ARG A 130 23.32 -1.03 9.17
CA ARG A 130 24.55 -0.23 9.20
C ARG A 130 24.84 0.38 7.83
N GLU A 131 24.79 -0.42 6.76
CA GLU A 131 24.99 0.08 5.39
C GLU A 131 23.93 1.13 5.02
N MET A 132 22.67 0.89 5.37
CA MET A 132 21.61 1.89 5.19
C MET A 132 21.91 3.20 5.92
N ALA A 133 22.53 3.15 7.11
CA ALA A 133 22.93 4.36 7.83
C ALA A 133 24.02 5.14 7.09
N VAL A 134 24.98 4.44 6.48
CA VAL A 134 26.03 5.03 5.64
C VAL A 134 25.43 5.67 4.40
N ASP A 135 24.51 4.99 3.72
CA ASP A 135 23.82 5.51 2.52
C ASP A 135 23.06 6.80 2.84
N ILE A 136 22.30 6.81 3.94
CA ILE A 136 21.56 7.99 4.40
C ILE A 136 22.53 9.14 4.74
N ALA A 137 23.60 8.86 5.49
CA ALA A 137 24.58 9.89 5.86
C ALA A 137 25.28 10.49 4.64
N THR A 138 25.61 9.65 3.65
CA THR A 138 26.22 10.07 2.40
C THR A 138 25.28 10.94 1.57
N ALA A 139 24.00 10.57 1.50
CA ALA A 139 22.98 11.35 0.80
C ALA A 139 22.79 12.74 1.44
N VAL A 140 22.76 12.81 2.77
CA VAL A 140 22.63 14.10 3.51
C VAL A 140 23.88 14.97 3.37
N ALA A 141 25.08 14.38 3.33
CA ALA A 141 26.33 15.13 3.17
C ALA A 141 26.54 15.70 1.75
N SER A 142 25.78 15.21 0.77
CA SER A 142 25.90 15.62 -0.64
C SER A 142 24.96 16.78 -1.02
N GLU A 143 24.13 17.25 -0.08
CA GLU A 143 23.18 18.37 -0.23
C GLU A 143 23.74 19.66 0.39
#